data_AF-A0A3D4NFV2-F1
#
_entry.id   AF-A0A3D4NFV2-F1
#
_cell.length_a   1.000
_cell.length_b   1.000
_cell.length_c   1.000
_cell.angle_alpha   90.00
_cell.angle_beta   90.00
_cell.angle_gamma   90.00
#
_symmetry.space_group_name_H-M   'P 1'
#
loop_
_entity.id
_entity.type
_entity.pdbx_description
1 polymer ?
#
loop_
_entity_poly.entity_id
_entity_poly.type
_entity_poly.pdbx_seq_one_letter_code
_entity_poly.pdbx_strand_id
1 'polypeptide(L)'
;MDNSVLLVLGDVRELVNGVSQRMLTMTLRGLERDGMVKRTVYPTTPPRVEYELTPLGHSLSKPVEALGRWAFAHLDEIQAARVAFDERTLRESAETSVSTGI
;
A
#
# COMPACT_ATOMS: atom_id res chain seq x y z
N MET A 1 -12.82 20.96 10.01
CA MET A 1 -12.05 21.19 8.77
C MET A 1 -12.23 19.93 7.96
N ASP A 2 -13.05 20.03 6.93
CA ASP A 2 -13.47 18.92 6.10
C ASP A 2 -12.27 18.47 5.26
N ASN A 3 -11.73 17.29 5.54
CA ASN A 3 -10.56 16.76 4.83
C ASN A 3 -10.98 15.83 3.69
N SER A 4 -12.13 16.08 3.08
CA SER A 4 -12.59 15.44 1.85
C SER A 4 -11.62 15.73 0.71
N VAL A 5 -10.59 14.89 0.59
CA VAL A 5 -9.68 14.96 -0.56
C VAL A 5 -10.38 14.31 -1.74
N LEU A 6 -10.92 15.13 -2.64
CA LEU A 6 -11.44 14.68 -3.92
C LEU A 6 -10.25 14.35 -4.82
N LEU A 7 -9.98 13.05 -5.02
CA LEU A 7 -8.88 12.60 -5.87
C LEU A 7 -9.41 11.98 -7.16
N VAL A 8 -8.86 12.41 -8.29
CA VAL A 8 -9.05 11.71 -9.56
C VAL A 8 -8.08 10.53 -9.59
N LEU A 9 -8.48 9.40 -10.18
CA LEU A 9 -7.65 8.19 -10.26
C LEU A 9 -6.24 8.45 -10.83
N GLY A 10 -6.11 9.39 -11.76
CA GLY A 10 -4.82 9.84 -12.31
C GLY A 10 -3.92 10.43 -11.22
N ASP A 11 -4.46 11.35 -10.43
CA ASP A 11 -3.77 12.02 -9.33
C ASP A 11 -3.31 11.02 -8.25
N VAL A 12 -4.17 10.05 -7.90
CA VAL A 12 -3.79 9.01 -6.91
C VAL A 12 -2.60 8.19 -7.40
N ARG A 13 -2.52 7.89 -8.70
CA ARG A 13 -1.40 7.12 -9.26
C ARG A 13 -0.10 7.91 -9.23
N GLU A 14 -0.14 9.21 -9.50
CA GLU A 14 1.04 10.07 -9.43
C GLU A 14 1.54 10.27 -8.00
N LEU A 15 0.63 10.25 -7.02
CA LEU A 15 0.98 10.30 -5.59
C LEU A 15 1.56 8.97 -5.07
N VAL A 16 1.13 7.84 -5.64
CA VAL A 16 1.56 6.50 -5.23
C VAL A 16 2.51 5.91 -6.28
N ASN A 17 3.75 6.38 -6.27
CA ASN A 17 4.81 5.92 -7.17
C ASN A 17 4.95 4.38 -7.16
N GLY A 18 4.93 3.77 -8.35
CA GLY A 18 5.18 2.34 -8.54
C GLY A 18 3.97 1.41 -8.51
N VAL A 19 2.74 1.91 -8.31
CA VAL A 19 1.53 1.07 -8.34
C VAL A 19 0.90 1.05 -9.74
N SER A 20 0.66 -0.16 -10.27
CA SER A 20 -0.01 -0.30 -11.58
C SER A 20 -1.46 0.18 -11.51
N GLN A 21 -1.99 0.68 -12.64
CA GLN A 21 -3.40 1.12 -12.74
C GLN A 21 -4.38 0.02 -12.32
N ARG A 22 -4.06 -1.24 -12.67
CA ARG A 22 -4.86 -2.40 -12.27
C ARG A 22 -4.88 -2.58 -10.75
N MET A 23 -3.71 -2.55 -10.11
CA MET A 23 -3.62 -2.66 -8.65
C MET A 23 -4.37 -1.53 -7.96
N LEU A 24 -4.19 -0.28 -8.41
CA LEU A 24 -4.88 0.87 -7.85
C LEU A 24 -6.40 0.74 -7.95
N THR A 25 -6.90 0.31 -9.12
CA THR A 25 -8.34 0.08 -9.32
C THR A 25 -8.89 -1.04 -8.43
N MET A 26 -8.13 -2.13 -8.26
CA MET A 26 -8.51 -3.22 -7.37
C MET A 26 -8.56 -2.77 -5.91
N THR A 27 -7.55 -2.03 -5.45
CA THR A 27 -7.49 -1.47 -4.09
C THR A 27 -8.65 -0.53 -3.83
N LEU A 28 -8.92 0.44 -4.72
CA LEU A 28 -10.02 1.39 -4.56
C LEU A 28 -11.38 0.70 -4.52
N ARG A 29 -11.60 -0.34 -5.34
CA ARG A 29 -12.83 -1.15 -5.28
C ARG A 29 -12.96 -1.94 -3.98
N GLY A 30 -11.84 -2.41 -3.42
CA GLY A 30 -11.82 -3.02 -2.09
C GLY A 30 -12.26 -2.02 -1.03
N LEU A 31 -11.60 -0.86 -0.98
CA LEU A 31 -11.90 0.22 -0.04
C LEU A 31 -13.32 0.76 -0.19
N GLU A 32 -13.87 0.79 -1.41
CA GLU A 32 -15.27 1.14 -1.67
C GLU A 32 -16.22 0.11 -1.08
N ARG A 33 -15.95 -1.19 -1.29
CA ARG A 33 -16.74 -2.28 -0.69
C ARG A 33 -16.70 -2.24 0.84
N ASP A 34 -15.55 -1.92 1.41
CA ASP A 34 -15.35 -1.84 2.86
C ASP A 34 -15.93 -0.54 3.46
N GLY A 35 -16.47 0.35 2.63
CA GLY A 35 -17.09 1.60 3.06
C GLY A 35 -16.11 2.68 3.47
N MET A 36 -14.82 2.53 3.18
CA MET A 36 -13.76 3.48 3.50
C MET A 36 -13.63 4.58 2.44
N VAL A 37 -14.00 4.26 1.20
CA VAL A 37 -13.98 5.20 0.07
C VAL A 37 -15.36 5.27 -0.57
N LYS A 38 -15.78 6.47 -0.94
CA LYS A 38 -16.96 6.70 -1.77
C LYS A 38 -16.50 7.02 -3.19
N ARG A 39 -17.12 6.35 -4.17
CA ARG A 39 -16.90 6.61 -5.59
C ARG A 39 -18.07 7.42 -6.17
N THR A 40 -17.76 8.53 -6.81
CA THR A 40 -18.76 9.35 -7.50
C THR A 40 -18.40 9.47 -8.98
N VAL A 41 -19.37 9.18 -9.85
CA VAL A 41 -19.22 9.32 -11.31
C VAL A 41 -19.95 10.56 -11.76
N TYR A 42 -19.21 11.46 -12.41
CA TYR A 42 -19.75 12.67 -13.00
C TYR A 42 -19.91 12.47 -14.51
N PRO A 43 -21.13 12.57 -15.05
CA PRO A 43 -21.39 12.46 -16.48
C PRO A 43 -21.01 13.78 -17.17
N THR A 44 -19.71 14.06 -17.21
CA THR A 44 -19.10 15.19 -17.93
C THR A 44 -18.49 14.72 -19.25
N THR A 45 -18.09 15.65 -20.12
CA THR A 45 -17.26 15.36 -21.31
C THR A 45 -15.89 16.01 -21.11
N PRO A 46 -14.82 15.23 -20.89
CA PRO A 46 -14.76 13.78 -20.69
C PRO A 46 -15.35 13.34 -19.33
N PRO A 47 -15.78 12.07 -19.19
CA PRO A 47 -16.37 11.57 -17.95
C PRO A 47 -15.34 11.54 -16.83
N ARG A 48 -15.73 12.04 -15.65
CA ARG A 48 -14.86 12.16 -14.48
C ARG A 48 -15.31 11.21 -13.37
N VAL A 49 -14.35 10.55 -12.74
CA VAL A 49 -14.57 9.70 -11.58
C VAL A 49 -13.78 10.28 -10.42
N GLU A 50 -14.46 10.54 -9.31
CA GLU A 50 -13.86 10.98 -8.07
C GLU A 50 -13.94 9.90 -7.01
N TYR A 51 -12.90 9.85 -6.18
CA TYR A 51 -12.85 9.05 -4.97
C TYR A 51 -12.66 9.97 -3.78
N GLU A 52 -13.41 9.71 -2.72
CA GLU A 52 -13.39 10.48 -1.47
C GLU A 52 -13.32 9.51 -0.29
N LEU A 53 -12.57 9.86 0.76
CA LEU A 53 -12.60 9.10 2.00
C LEU A 53 -13.93 9.33 2.71
N THR A 54 -14.53 8.26 3.22
CA THR A 54 -15.69 8.36 4.12
C THR A 54 -15.24 8.70 5.53
N PRO A 55 -16.16 8.99 6.48
CA PRO A 55 -15.80 9.11 7.89
C PRO A 55 -15.05 7.88 8.43
N LEU A 56 -15.38 6.68 7.94
CA LEU A 56 -14.65 5.45 8.28
C LEU A 56 -13.23 5.48 7.71
N GLY A 57 -13.06 5.84 6.44
CA GLY A 57 -11.75 6.00 5.81
C GLY A 57 -10.87 7.03 6.53
N HIS A 58 -11.44 8.15 6.97
CA HIS A 58 -10.74 9.14 7.80
C HIS A 58 -10.35 8.62 9.18
N SER A 59 -11.19 7.79 9.80
CA SER A 59 -10.83 7.18 11.09
C SER A 59 -9.63 6.23 10.96
N LEU A 60 -9.46 5.59 9.79
CA LEU A 60 -8.35 4.69 9.48
C LEU A 60 -7.04 5.44 9.18
N SER A 61 -7.09 6.71 8.75
CA SER A 61 -5.86 7.44 8.42
C SER A 61 -4.92 7.55 9.61
N LYS A 62 -5.47 7.79 10.81
CA LYS A 62 -4.69 7.92 12.06
C LYS A 62 -3.86 6.67 12.41
N PRO A 63 -4.43 5.45 12.49
CA PRO A 63 -3.64 4.26 12.77
C PRO A 63 -2.68 3.93 11.63
N VAL A 64 -3.04 4.16 10.36
CA VAL A 64 -2.13 3.95 9.23
C VAL A 64 -0.93 4.89 9.29
N GLU A 65 -1.15 6.17 9.60
CA GLU A 65 -0.07 7.13 9.81
C GLU A 65 0.82 6.76 11.00
N ALA A 66 0.22 6.31 12.11
CA ALA A 66 0.96 5.88 13.28
C ALA A 66 1.85 4.67 12.97
N LEU A 67 1.30 3.69 12.25
CA LEU A 67 2.05 2.53 11.76
C LEU A 67 3.17 2.96 10.81
N GLY A 68 2.88 3.88 9.88
CA GLY A 68 3.88 4.43 8.96
C GLY A 68 5.02 5.11 9.70
N ARG A 69 4.72 6.00 10.67
CA ARG A 69 5.73 6.66 11.50
C ARG A 69 6.58 5.65 12.27
N TRP A 70 5.96 4.63 12.86
CA TRP A 70 6.68 3.57 13.56
C TRP A 70 7.60 2.82 12.59
N ALA A 71 7.10 2.41 11.42
CA ALA A 71 7.88 1.69 10.42
C ALA A 71 9.07 2.52 9.90
N PHE A 72 8.88 3.82 9.67
CA PHE A 72 9.98 4.73 9.31
C PHE A 72 11.01 4.85 10.43
N ALA A 73 10.58 4.94 11.69
CA ALA A 73 11.49 5.05 12.83
C ALA A 73 12.33 3.78 13.05
N HIS A 74 11.86 2.61 12.61
CA HIS A 74 12.54 1.32 12.79
C HIS A 74 13.02 0.72 11.46
N LEU A 75 13.18 1.55 10.42
CA LEU A 75 13.51 1.08 9.08
C LEU A 75 14.86 0.35 9.06
N ASP A 76 15.84 0.87 9.81
CA ASP A 76 17.18 0.28 9.89
C ASP A 76 17.16 -1.08 10.60
N GLU A 77 16.38 -1.22 11.67
CA GLU A 77 16.21 -2.48 12.38
C GLU A 77 15.52 -3.53 11.49
N ILE A 78 14.48 -3.13 10.78
CA ILE A 78 13.78 -3.99 9.81
C ILE A 78 14.75 -4.43 8.70
N GLN A 79 15.58 -3.52 8.20
CA GLN A 79 16.54 -3.83 7.15
C GLN A 79 17.65 -4.76 7.63
N ALA A 80 18.16 -4.55 8.85
CA ALA A 80 19.12 -5.45 9.47
C ALA A 80 18.54 -6.85 9.67
N ALA A 81 17.29 -6.95 10.13
CA ALA A 81 16.60 -8.22 10.28
C ALA A 81 16.41 -8.95 8.94
N ARG A 82 16.12 -8.22 7.85
CA ARG A 82 16.03 -8.79 6.49
C ARG A 82 17.36 -9.37 6.02
N VAL A 83 18.45 -8.60 6.15
CA VAL A 83 19.79 -9.06 5.78
C VAL A 83 20.17 -10.32 6.56
N ALA A 84 19.95 -10.32 7.88
CA ALA A 84 20.26 -11.48 8.73
C ALA A 84 19.42 -12.72 8.36
N PHE A 85 18.19 -12.54 7.87
CA PHE A 85 17.36 -13.64 7.38
C PHE A 85 17.88 -14.19 6.04
N ASP A 86 18.19 -13.30 5.10
CA ASP A 86 18.69 -13.68 3.77
C ASP A 86 20.04 -14.41 3.88
N GLU A 87 20.96 -13.93 4.73
CA GLU A 87 22.24 -14.60 4.98
C GLU A 87 22.08 -16.01 5.55
N ARG A 88 21.13 -16.20 6.46
CA ARG A 88 20.84 -17.51 7.05
C ARG A 88 20.29 -18.47 6.00
N THR A 89 19.32 -18.00 5.21
CA THR A 89 18.71 -18.79 4.13
C THR A 89 19.74 -19.22 3.09
N LEU A 90 20.70 -18.34 2.76
CA LEU A 90 21.81 -18.65 1.86
C LEU A 90 22.79 -19.69 2.44
N ARG A 91 23.07 -19.65 3.75
CA ARG A 91 23.92 -20.67 4.41
C ARG A 91 23.25 -22.04 4.45
N GLU A 92 21.98 -22.10 4.82
CA GLU A 92 21.20 -23.35 4.90
C GLU A 92 21.11 -24.05 3.53
N SER A 93 20.95 -23.28 2.45
CA SER A 93 20.91 -23.81 1.08
C SER A 93 22.27 -24.27 0.57
N ALA A 94 23.37 -23.64 0.99
CA ALA A 94 24.73 -24.11 0.71
C ALA A 94 25.06 -25.42 1.46
N GLU A 95 24.67 -25.54 2.74
CA GLU A 95 24.90 -26.74 3.55
C GLU A 95 24.08 -27.94 3.06
N THR A 96 22.84 -27.71 2.63
CA THR A 96 21.97 -28.77 2.06
C THR A 96 22.51 -29.31 0.73
N SER A 97 23.12 -28.44 -0.08
CA SER A 97 23.74 -28.82 -1.36
C SER A 97 25.01 -29.66 -1.17
N VAL A 98 25.75 -29.45 -0.07
CA VAL A 98 26.94 -30.24 0.28
C VAL A 98 26.58 -31.65 0.80
N SER A 99 25.42 -31.81 1.46
CA SER A 99 25.03 -33.09 2.08
C SER A 99 24.37 -34.10 1.13
N THR A 100 23.90 -33.69 -0.06
CA THR A 100 23.23 -34.60 -1.02
C THR A 100 24.19 -35.14 -2.10
N GLY A 101 25.45 -34.66 -2.10
CA GLY A 101 26.49 -35.02 -3.07
C GLY A 101 27.46 -36.13 -2.64
N ILE A 102 27.03 -37.09 -1.80
CA ILE A 102 27.79 -38.31 -1.46
C ILE A 102 26.94 -39.54 -1.76
#